data_AF-A0A3N5UNZ4-F1
#
_entry.id   AF-A0A3N5UNZ4-F1
#
_cell.length_a   1.000
_cell.length_b   1.000
_cell.length_c   1.000
_cell.angle_alpha   90.00
_cell.angle_beta   90.00
_cell.angle_gamma   90.00
#
_symmetry.space_group_name_H-M   'P 1'
#
loop_
_entity.id
_entity.type
_entity.pdbx_description
1 polymer ?
#
loop_
_entity_poly.entity_id
_entity_poly.type
_entity_poly.pdbx_seq_one_letter_code
_entity_poly.pdbx_strand_id
1 'polypeptide(L)'
;MSREQQVQTLSSLYLLYRSHSAQLQAVGYTKMEAFWLHFACLPFLPWAEHSENRLGLTEVLRLYVGIYQHNTNGDIKPEAISAFLELLVDRYRMAKDIGSREDGSQLEMELGRFALAGEHDTDRRVRAASIVLHTIAEWRKQTGEDPLPCMLMEDIDDAASV
;
A
#
# COMPACT_ATOMS: atom_id res chain seq x y z
N MET A 1 -16.25 5.50 -13.98
CA MET A 1 -15.08 4.96 -14.69
C MET A 1 -15.53 3.73 -15.50
N SER A 2 -15.04 3.56 -16.74
CA SER A 2 -15.31 2.37 -17.55
C SER A 2 -14.52 1.15 -17.04
N ARG A 3 -14.97 -0.07 -17.41
CA ARG A 3 -14.26 -1.30 -17.06
C ARG A 3 -12.84 -1.36 -17.62
N GLU A 4 -12.61 -0.86 -18.84
CA GLU A 4 -11.27 -0.82 -19.44
C GLU A 4 -10.32 0.08 -18.66
N GLN A 5 -10.77 1.29 -18.31
CA GLN A 5 -9.99 2.22 -17.48
C GLN A 5 -9.68 1.62 -16.10
N GLN A 6 -10.66 0.93 -15.50
CA GLN A 6 -10.45 0.24 -14.23
C GLN A 6 -9.35 -0.82 -14.32
N VAL A 7 -9.43 -1.71 -15.32
CA VAL A 7 -8.43 -2.76 -15.56
C VAL A 7 -7.07 -2.14 -15.82
N GLN A 8 -7.00 -1.04 -16.58
CA GLN A 8 -5.76 -0.34 -16.85
C GLN A 8 -5.14 0.22 -15.56
N THR A 9 -5.92 0.90 -14.72
CA THR A 9 -5.43 1.42 -13.43
C THR A 9 -4.94 0.31 -12.51
N LEU A 10 -5.71 -0.77 -12.34
CA LEU A 10 -5.29 -1.92 -11.52
C LEU A 10 -4.03 -2.59 -12.08
N SER A 11 -3.90 -2.65 -13.41
CA SER A 11 -2.70 -3.18 -14.06
C SER A 11 -1.48 -2.28 -13.82
N SER A 12 -1.64 -0.95 -13.88
CA SER A 12 -0.59 0.01 -13.55
C SER A 12 -0.13 -0.14 -12.09
N LEU A 13 -1.07 -0.30 -11.15
CA LEU A 13 -0.76 -0.55 -9.74
C LEU A 13 0.02 -1.86 -9.56
N TYR A 14 -0.38 -2.93 -10.25
CA TYR A 14 0.35 -4.21 -10.22
C TYR A 14 1.78 -4.08 -10.79
N LEU A 15 1.96 -3.35 -11.89
CA LEU A 15 3.29 -3.11 -12.47
C LEU A 15 4.17 -2.28 -11.52
N LEU A 16 3.61 -1.25 -10.88
CA LEU A 16 4.30 -0.47 -9.86
C LEU A 16 4.76 -1.35 -8.70
N TYR A 17 3.87 -2.24 -8.21
CA TYR A 17 4.21 -3.24 -7.21
C TYR A 17 5.36 -4.14 -7.67
N ARG A 18 5.27 -4.72 -8.87
CA ARG A 18 6.33 -5.62 -9.37
C ARG A 18 7.68 -4.93 -9.45
N SER A 19 7.72 -3.69 -9.94
CA SER A 19 8.95 -2.90 -10.05
C SER A 19 9.56 -2.62 -8.68
N HIS A 20 8.78 -2.04 -7.76
CA HIS A 20 9.25 -1.70 -6.42
C HIS A 20 9.66 -2.95 -5.62
N SER A 21 8.86 -4.02 -5.68
CA SER A 21 9.16 -5.28 -4.99
C SER A 21 10.45 -5.92 -5.48
N ALA A 22 10.73 -5.86 -6.79
CA ALA A 22 11.99 -6.37 -7.35
C ALA A 22 13.20 -5.57 -6.84
N GLN A 23 13.08 -4.25 -6.75
CA GLN A 23 14.14 -3.38 -6.20
C GLN A 23 14.42 -3.70 -4.73
N LEU A 24 13.37 -3.87 -3.91
CA LEU A 24 13.51 -4.25 -2.50
C LEU A 24 14.16 -5.62 -2.33
N GLN A 25 13.76 -6.61 -3.14
CA GLN A 25 14.36 -7.94 -3.10
C GLN A 25 15.83 -7.92 -3.53
N ALA A 26 16.20 -7.10 -4.50
CA ALA A 26 17.59 -6.95 -4.94
C ALA A 26 18.52 -6.41 -3.83
N VAL A 27 17.98 -5.70 -2.84
CA VAL A 27 18.74 -5.21 -1.68
C VAL A 27 18.56 -6.06 -0.41
N GLY A 28 17.96 -7.25 -0.54
CA GLY A 28 17.95 -8.28 0.51
C GLY A 28 16.65 -8.42 1.32
N TYR A 29 15.57 -7.70 0.96
CA TYR A 29 14.27 -7.93 1.59
C TYR A 29 13.62 -9.21 1.06
N THR A 30 12.98 -9.98 1.94
CA THR A 30 12.17 -11.13 1.53
C THR A 30 10.95 -10.66 0.73
N LYS A 31 10.32 -11.59 0.00
CA LYS A 31 9.07 -11.32 -0.74
C LYS A 31 7.96 -10.74 0.14
N MET A 32 7.83 -11.25 1.37
CA MET A 32 6.83 -10.80 2.33
C MET A 32 7.14 -9.40 2.86
N GLU A 33 8.40 -9.11 3.19
CA GLU A 33 8.81 -7.75 3.59
C GLU A 33 8.60 -6.75 2.45
N ALA A 34 9.00 -7.11 1.23
CA ALA A 34 8.82 -6.28 0.05
C ALA A 34 7.33 -6.00 -0.23
N PHE A 35 6.44 -6.95 0.05
CA PHE A 35 5.00 -6.73 0.00
C PHE A 35 4.55 -5.65 0.98
N TRP A 36 4.89 -5.79 2.26
CA TRP A 36 4.44 -4.85 3.29
C TRP A 36 5.05 -3.46 3.14
N LEU A 37 6.32 -3.36 2.75
CA LEU A 37 6.99 -2.10 2.43
C LEU A 37 6.31 -1.38 1.26
N HIS A 38 5.98 -2.10 0.19
CA HIS A 38 5.24 -1.50 -0.91
C HIS A 38 3.82 -1.12 -0.48
N PHE A 39 3.11 -2.00 0.23
CA PHE A 39 1.75 -1.73 0.69
C PHE A 39 1.67 -0.48 1.59
N ALA A 40 2.69 -0.24 2.43
CA ALA A 40 2.81 0.98 3.24
C ALA A 40 2.79 2.27 2.43
N CYS A 41 3.19 2.22 1.16
CA CYS A 41 3.21 3.37 0.26
C CYS A 41 1.85 3.63 -0.41
N LEU A 42 0.93 2.66 -0.39
CA LEU A 42 -0.34 2.70 -1.13
C LEU A 42 -1.22 3.93 -0.81
N PRO A 43 -1.42 4.33 0.47
CA PRO A 43 -2.24 5.51 0.80
C PRO A 43 -1.67 6.82 0.26
N PHE A 44 -0.38 6.83 -0.11
CA PHE A 44 0.36 8.02 -0.50
C PHE A 44 0.61 8.13 -2.00
N LEU A 45 0.07 7.19 -2.78
CA LEU A 45 0.08 7.31 -4.22
C LEU A 45 -0.62 8.61 -4.65
N PRO A 46 -0.13 9.27 -5.72
CA PRO A 46 -0.71 10.52 -6.20
C PRO A 46 -2.02 10.22 -6.93
N TRP A 47 -3.11 10.03 -6.19
CA TRP A 47 -4.46 9.85 -6.76
C TRP A 47 -5.00 11.19 -7.26
N ALA A 48 -5.76 11.19 -8.36
CA ALA A 48 -6.37 12.42 -8.88
C ALA A 48 -7.61 12.78 -8.04
N GLU A 49 -7.43 13.58 -6.99
CA GLU A 49 -8.48 13.96 -6.02
C GLU A 49 -9.74 14.58 -6.63
N HIS A 50 -9.62 15.17 -7.82
CA HIS A 50 -10.73 15.81 -8.53
C HIS A 50 -11.18 15.07 -9.79
N SER A 51 -10.71 13.83 -10.00
CA SER A 51 -11.11 13.04 -11.16
C SER A 51 -12.56 12.56 -11.05
N GLU A 52 -13.30 12.64 -12.16
CA GLU A 52 -14.62 12.01 -12.30
C GLU A 52 -14.53 10.48 -12.36
N ASN A 53 -13.35 9.94 -12.69
CA ASN A 53 -13.10 8.52 -12.61
C ASN A 53 -12.83 8.13 -11.16
N ARG A 54 -13.64 7.20 -10.65
CA ARG A 54 -13.58 6.71 -9.28
C ARG A 54 -13.21 5.24 -9.28
N LEU A 55 -12.24 4.85 -8.46
CA LEU A 55 -11.84 3.47 -8.20
C LEU A 55 -12.09 3.14 -6.72
N GLY A 56 -12.73 2.01 -6.44
CA GLY A 56 -12.99 1.59 -5.06
C GLY A 56 -11.73 1.09 -4.35
N LEU A 57 -11.52 1.49 -3.09
CA LEU A 57 -10.44 0.97 -2.26
C LEU A 57 -10.56 -0.54 -2.12
N THR A 58 -11.77 -1.07 -1.96
CA THR A 58 -12.03 -2.53 -1.91
C THR A 58 -11.44 -3.27 -3.12
N GLU A 59 -11.51 -2.68 -4.31
CA GLU A 59 -11.02 -3.28 -5.56
C GLU A 59 -9.49 -3.29 -5.59
N VAL A 60 -8.86 -2.21 -5.12
CA VAL A 60 -7.41 -2.12 -4.93
C VAL A 60 -6.95 -3.14 -3.90
N LEU A 61 -7.62 -3.25 -2.74
CA LEU A 61 -7.21 -4.20 -1.70
C LEU A 61 -7.39 -5.65 -2.15
N ARG A 62 -8.42 -5.98 -2.94
CA ARG A 62 -8.56 -7.30 -3.59
C ARG A 62 -7.39 -7.62 -4.53
N LEU A 63 -6.89 -6.65 -5.28
CA LEU A 63 -5.65 -6.82 -6.04
C LEU A 63 -4.49 -7.17 -5.09
N TYR A 64 -4.36 -6.50 -3.94
CA TYR A 64 -3.31 -6.81 -2.97
C TYR A 64 -3.45 -8.18 -2.30
N VAL A 65 -4.67 -8.70 -2.11
CA VAL A 65 -4.87 -10.09 -1.70
C VAL A 65 -4.27 -11.05 -2.74
N GLY A 66 -4.61 -10.85 -4.02
CA GLY A 66 -4.07 -11.68 -5.11
C GLY A 66 -2.55 -11.57 -5.22
N ILE A 67 -1.99 -10.36 -5.07
CA ILE A 67 -0.55 -10.15 -5.01
C ILE A 67 0.06 -10.95 -3.85
N TYR A 68 -0.51 -10.86 -2.65
CA TYR A 68 0.05 -11.56 -1.49
C TYR A 68 0.09 -13.08 -1.72
N GLN A 69 -1.02 -13.67 -2.16
CA GLN A 69 -1.13 -15.10 -2.44
C GLN A 69 -0.13 -15.58 -3.49
N HIS A 70 0.07 -14.82 -4.57
CA HIS A 70 0.96 -15.24 -5.65
C HIS A 70 2.43 -14.96 -5.38
N ASN A 71 2.75 -13.89 -4.65
CA ASN A 71 4.11 -13.36 -4.63
C ASN A 71 4.83 -13.52 -3.29
N THR A 72 4.15 -13.81 -2.18
CA THR A 72 4.80 -13.88 -0.85
C THR A 72 5.06 -15.30 -0.33
N ASN A 73 4.69 -16.34 -1.09
CA ASN A 73 4.53 -17.72 -0.61
C ASN A 73 3.54 -17.86 0.57
N GLY A 74 2.76 -16.81 0.85
CA GLY A 74 1.75 -16.81 1.89
C GLY A 74 0.50 -17.55 1.42
N ASP A 75 0.29 -18.75 1.95
CA ASP A 75 -0.95 -19.48 1.74
C ASP A 75 -2.07 -18.86 2.58
N ILE A 76 -2.81 -17.93 1.98
CA ILE A 76 -4.10 -17.49 2.52
C ILE A 76 -5.15 -18.51 2.07
N LYS A 77 -5.68 -19.27 3.03
CA LYS A 77 -6.81 -20.16 2.77
C LYS A 77 -8.04 -19.35 2.33
N PRO A 78 -8.91 -19.87 1.44
CA PRO A 78 -10.09 -19.16 0.97
C PRO A 78 -10.97 -18.58 2.10
N GLU A 79 -11.16 -19.33 3.18
CA GLU A 79 -11.92 -18.91 4.35
C GLU A 79 -11.29 -17.74 5.13
N ALA A 80 -9.98 -17.52 4.98
CA ALA A 80 -9.23 -16.45 5.62
C ALA A 80 -9.11 -15.19 4.74
N ILE A 81 -9.61 -15.20 3.50
CA ILE A 81 -9.51 -14.06 2.57
C ILE A 81 -10.21 -12.83 3.16
N SER A 82 -11.40 -12.98 3.74
CA SER A 82 -12.14 -11.84 4.33
C SER A 82 -11.36 -11.21 5.49
N ALA A 83 -10.84 -12.04 6.41
CA ALA A 83 -10.03 -11.56 7.53
C ALA A 83 -8.73 -10.90 7.06
N PHE A 84 -8.12 -11.41 5.99
CA PHE A 84 -6.93 -10.77 5.41
C PHE A 84 -7.28 -9.45 4.73
N LEU A 85 -8.43 -9.37 4.06
CA LEU A 85 -8.92 -8.11 3.48
C LEU A 85 -9.13 -7.07 4.59
N GLU A 86 -9.81 -7.43 5.68
CA GLU A 86 -9.97 -6.57 6.88
C GLU A 86 -8.62 -6.10 7.44
N LEU A 87 -7.63 -7.00 7.54
CA LEU A 87 -6.28 -6.61 7.91
C LEU A 87 -5.70 -5.56 6.96
N LEU A 88 -5.88 -5.71 5.64
CA LEU A 88 -5.41 -4.71 4.68
C LEU A 88 -6.15 -3.38 4.83
N VAL A 89 -7.46 -3.39 5.15
CA VAL A 89 -8.23 -2.17 5.45
C VAL A 89 -7.64 -1.44 6.66
N ASP A 90 -7.49 -2.13 7.78
CA ASP A 90 -6.95 -1.55 9.01
C ASP A 90 -5.56 -0.99 8.79
N ARG A 91 -4.75 -1.73 8.03
CA ARG A 91 -3.39 -1.33 7.70
C ARG A 91 -3.36 -0.09 6.80
N TYR A 92 -4.24 -0.05 5.80
CA TYR A 92 -4.38 1.13 4.94
C TYR A 92 -4.78 2.36 5.75
N ARG A 93 -5.81 2.25 6.60
CA ARG A 93 -6.29 3.35 7.46
C ARG A 93 -5.22 3.83 8.42
N MET A 94 -4.49 2.90 9.06
CA MET A 94 -3.38 3.22 9.94
C MET A 94 -2.28 4.00 9.22
N ALA A 95 -1.83 3.53 8.05
CA ALA A 95 -0.82 4.24 7.28
C ALA A 95 -1.29 5.64 6.84
N LYS A 96 -2.56 5.77 6.42
CA LYS A 96 -3.17 7.07 6.10
C LYS A 96 -3.21 8.03 7.31
N ASP A 97 -3.62 7.55 8.49
CA ASP A 97 -3.63 8.33 9.73
C ASP A 97 -2.22 8.81 10.10
N ILE A 98 -1.25 7.90 10.09
CA ILE A 98 0.17 8.20 10.37
C ILE A 98 0.66 9.34 9.47
N GLY A 99 0.42 9.26 8.17
CA GLY A 99 0.85 10.28 7.21
C GLY A 99 0.12 11.62 7.27
N SER A 100 -0.97 11.72 8.02
CA SER A 100 -1.69 12.98 8.29
C SER A 100 -1.12 13.75 9.47
N ARG A 101 -0.24 13.14 10.28
CA ARG A 101 0.33 13.74 11.48
C ARG A 101 1.48 14.69 11.14
N GLU A 102 1.56 15.81 11.88
CA GLU A 102 2.57 16.85 11.67
C GLU A 102 3.96 16.51 12.27
N ASP A 103 4.04 15.52 13.16
CA ASP A 103 5.31 15.10 13.79
C ASP A 103 6.05 14.02 12.97
N GLY A 104 7.04 14.46 12.18
CA GLY A 104 7.86 13.60 11.33
C GLY A 104 8.68 12.54 12.07
N SER A 105 8.96 12.71 13.37
CA SER A 105 9.73 11.73 14.15
C SER A 105 8.87 10.55 14.61
N GLN A 106 7.60 10.80 14.93
CA GLN A 106 6.62 9.76 15.22
C GLN A 106 6.21 9.02 13.95
N LEU A 107 6.11 9.75 12.82
CA LEU A 107 5.83 9.21 11.49
C LEU A 107 6.79 8.06 11.12
N GLU A 108 8.10 8.28 11.24
CA GLU A 108 9.11 7.26 10.90
C GLU A 108 8.97 6.02 11.78
N MET A 109 8.82 6.21 13.09
CA MET A 109 8.76 5.09 14.03
C MET A 109 7.50 4.24 13.84
N GLU A 110 6.36 4.88 13.58
CA GLU A 110 5.09 4.20 13.34
C GLU A 110 5.06 3.50 11.98
N LEU A 111 5.56 4.14 10.91
CA LEU A 111 5.70 3.52 9.58
C LEU A 111 6.66 2.31 9.61
N GLY A 112 7.76 2.39 10.35
CA GLY A 112 8.71 1.29 10.49
C GLY A 112 8.12 0.07 11.20
N ARG A 113 7.39 0.29 12.31
CA ARG A 113 6.65 -0.78 13.02
C ARG A 113 5.54 -1.37 12.16
N PHE A 114 4.90 -0.54 11.37
CA PHE A 114 3.86 -0.94 10.44
C PHE A 114 4.41 -1.84 9.32
N ALA A 115 5.44 -1.37 8.62
CA ALA A 115 5.93 -1.99 7.39
C ALA A 115 6.64 -3.33 7.65
N LEU A 116 7.22 -3.51 8.84
CA LEU A 116 7.84 -4.75 9.28
C LEU A 116 7.23 -5.22 10.61
N ALA A 117 5.93 -5.51 10.60
CA ALA A 117 5.24 -6.01 11.77
C ALA A 117 5.90 -7.30 12.29
N GLY A 118 6.26 -7.32 13.58
CA GLY A 118 6.93 -8.45 14.21
C GLY A 118 8.46 -8.45 14.12
N GLU A 119 9.07 -7.54 13.36
CA GLU A 119 10.53 -7.31 13.43
C GLU A 119 10.87 -6.69 14.78
N HIS A 120 11.92 -7.14 15.48
CA HIS A 120 12.33 -6.58 16.78
C HIS A 120 13.58 -5.71 16.68
N ASP A 121 14.30 -5.76 15.56
CA ASP A 121 15.44 -4.90 15.26
C ASP A 121 14.99 -3.46 14.95
N THR A 122 15.31 -2.55 15.87
CA THR A 122 15.03 -1.11 15.74
C THR A 122 15.68 -0.51 14.50
N ASP A 123 16.92 -0.89 14.17
CA ASP A 123 17.64 -0.33 13.02
C ASP A 123 16.99 -0.77 11.71
N ARG A 124 16.48 -2.01 11.65
CA ARG A 124 15.74 -2.50 10.48
C ARG A 124 14.41 -1.79 10.30
N ARG A 125 13.68 -1.51 11.39
CA ARG A 125 12.44 -0.70 11.35
C ARG A 125 12.69 0.73 10.90
N VAL A 126 13.77 1.36 11.38
CA VAL A 126 14.17 2.71 10.94
C VAL A 126 14.46 2.71 9.43
N ARG A 127 15.24 1.74 8.93
CA ARG A 127 15.50 1.59 7.49
C ARG A 127 14.21 1.39 6.69
N ALA A 128 13.29 0.56 7.17
CA ALA A 128 11.99 0.35 6.54
C ALA A 128 11.18 1.65 6.42
N ALA A 129 11.14 2.44 7.49
CA ALA A 129 10.49 3.74 7.48
C ALA A 129 11.12 4.70 6.46
N SER A 130 12.46 4.80 6.45
CA SER A 130 13.18 5.63 5.49
C SER A 130 12.92 5.20 4.04
N ILE A 131 12.82 3.89 3.78
CA ILE A 131 12.45 3.37 2.45
C ILE A 131 11.06 3.83 2.06
N VAL A 132 10.06 3.70 2.95
CA VAL A 132 8.69 4.12 2.65
C VAL A 132 8.65 5.61 2.35
N LEU A 133 9.25 6.45 3.20
CA LEU A 133 9.28 7.90 3.01
C LEU A 133 10.02 8.32 1.74
N HIS A 134 11.16 7.68 1.45
CA HIS A 134 11.92 7.94 0.24
C HIS A 134 11.13 7.54 -1.02
N THR A 135 10.52 6.36 -1.02
CA THR A 135 9.68 5.89 -2.12
C THR A 135 8.51 6.85 -2.37
N ILE A 136 7.83 7.32 -1.32
CA ILE A 136 6.75 8.30 -1.43
C ILE A 136 7.27 9.59 -2.07
N ALA A 137 8.41 10.11 -1.59
CA ALA A 137 8.99 11.34 -2.12
C ALA A 137 9.40 11.18 -3.60
N GLU A 138 10.01 10.05 -3.97
CA GLU A 138 10.40 9.78 -5.35
C GLU A 138 9.21 9.58 -6.27
N TRP A 139 8.18 8.86 -5.85
CA TRP A 139 6.95 8.72 -6.65
C TRP A 139 6.29 10.08 -6.88
N ARG A 140 6.21 10.94 -5.87
CA ARG A 140 5.68 12.31 -6.02
C ARG A 140 6.50 13.15 -7.01
N LYS A 141 7.83 13.00 -7.03
CA LYS A 141 8.71 13.71 -7.99
C LYS A 141 8.57 13.15 -9.41
N GLN A 142 8.58 11.82 -9.55
CA GLN A 142 8.57 11.13 -10.84
C GLN A 142 7.24 11.24 -11.56
N THR A 143 6.13 11.28 -10.83
CA THR A 143 4.82 11.50 -11.45
C THR A 143 4.64 12.92 -11.96
N GLY A 144 5.51 13.88 -11.64
CA GLY A 144 5.56 15.18 -12.31
C GLY A 144 4.19 15.81 -12.58
N GLU A 145 3.39 16.00 -11.53
CA GLU A 145 2.01 16.54 -11.62
C GLU A 145 0.96 15.67 -12.35
N ASP A 146 1.30 14.49 -12.89
CA ASP A 146 0.36 13.53 -13.49
C ASP A 146 -0.04 12.44 -12.48
N PRO A 147 -1.13 12.65 -11.70
CA PRO A 147 -1.65 11.65 -10.79
C PRO A 147 -2.17 10.42 -11.53
N LEU A 148 -2.37 9.31 -10.81
CA LEU A 148 -3.21 8.21 -11.27
C LEU A 148 -4.55 8.79 -11.72
N PRO A 149 -5.06 8.44 -12.92
CA PRO A 149 -6.14 9.18 -13.59
C PRO A 149 -7.53 9.01 -12.95
N CYS A 150 -7.58 8.52 -11.72
CA CYS A 150 -8.77 8.30 -10.93
C CYS A 150 -8.58 8.78 -9.48
N MET A 151 -9.70 9.18 -8.89
CA MET A 151 -9.84 9.36 -7.47
C MET A 151 -10.02 7.99 -6.80
N LEU A 152 -9.34 7.76 -5.68
CA LEU A 152 -9.59 6.60 -4.84
C LEU A 152 -10.79 6.88 -3.92
N MET A 153 -11.78 5.99 -3.95
CA MET A 153 -12.96 6.03 -3.08
C MET A 153 -12.76 5.09 -1.91
N GLU A 154 -12.90 5.59 -0.68
CA GLU A 154 -13.05 4.73 0.48
C GLU A 154 -14.48 4.21 0.51
N ASP A 155 -14.70 3.08 -0.19
CA ASP A 155 -15.98 2.38 -0.34
C ASP A 155 -16.16 1.24 0.67
N ILE A 156 -15.43 1.32 1.77
CA ILE A 156 -15.47 0.36 2.87
C ILE A 156 -16.36 0.97 3.94
N ASP A 157 -17.52 0.35 4.16
CA ASP A 157 -18.42 0.76 5.23
C ASP A 157 -17.67 0.81 6.57
N ASP A 158 -17.96 1.84 7.38
CA ASP A 158 -17.63 1.86 8.80
C ASP A 158 -18.52 0.86 9.57
N ALA A 159 -18.55 -0.38 9.12
CA ALA A 159 -19.23 -1.48 9.80
C ALA A 159 -18.34 -2.01 10.95
N ALA A 160 -17.95 -1.10 11.85
CA ALA A 160 -17.47 -1.40 13.20
C ALA A 160 -18.22 -0.54 14.24
N SER A 161 -19.45 -0.13 13.93
CA SER A 161 -20.41 0.39 14.91
C SER A 161 -21.57 -0.60 15.08
N VAL A 162 -21.30 -1.73 15.74
CA VAL A 162 -22.31 -2.53 16.47
C VAL A 162 -21.69 -2.99 17.77
#